data_AF-A0A938ME97-F1
#
_entry.id   AF-A0A938ME97-F1
#
_cell.length_a   1.000
_cell.length_b   1.000
_cell.length_c   1.000
_cell.angle_alpha   90.00
_cell.angle_beta   90.00
_cell.angle_gamma   90.00
#
_symmetry.space_group_name_H-M   'P 1'
#
loop_
_entity.id
_entity.type
_entity.pdbx_description
1 polymer ?
#
loop_
_entity_poly.entity_id
_entity_poly.type
_entity_poly.pdbx_seq_one_letter_code
_entity_poly.pdbx_strand_id
1 'polypeptide(L)'
;MKGRVQRLKDRDVPAVVRLFGQVVDEIHPKSSDATRQQFKAPYSRRGIERRMHDRDGVYLVAKVKGKVVGFLFGWIWEGTGHIRWLGVAENARGLGLGTRLVERALQHFQSRKCHEVKVFSYPGFDTLYKFFRKLGFVQKAHIEKEFFGTAVILMLKKLADVPAQQTARKIVLAGEAGQGIKLMANALATVLAKMGKEVSLNLVYGPAVRGGDIEAELIFSDEPIDVPFIERADVRVQLSKPSGERFNARRVLIEQSVCGRKECMKCDFRCPASERVPFSRLAVKEFGSPLFINMIALGRLLSRIGMGLDMAVFASTLPSKFFEENVRAIRYGFTYRD
;
A
#
# COMPACT_ATOMS: atom_id res chain seq x y z
N MET A 1 21.71 30.43 -1.15
CA MET A 1 22.21 29.29 -0.33
C MET A 1 21.81 27.97 -1.00
N LYS A 2 22.75 27.20 -1.54
CA LYS A 2 22.42 25.93 -2.23
C LYS A 2 22.08 24.85 -1.20
N GLY A 3 20.79 24.46 -1.09
CA GLY A 3 20.41 23.28 -0.32
C GLY A 3 20.90 21.98 -0.98
N ARG A 4 20.87 20.86 -0.27
CA ARG A 4 21.24 19.53 -0.78
C ARG A 4 20.09 18.54 -0.60
N VAL A 5 19.83 17.72 -1.61
CA VAL A 5 18.90 16.58 -1.52
C VAL A 5 19.69 15.31 -1.32
N GLN A 6 19.23 14.45 -0.40
CA GLN A 6 19.85 13.18 -0.08
C GLN A 6 18.81 12.16 0.43
N ARG A 7 19.19 10.88 0.52
CA ARG A 7 18.38 9.89 1.23
C ARG A 7 18.23 10.26 2.70
N LEU A 8 17.05 10.00 3.25
CA LEU A 8 16.78 10.15 4.68
C LEU A 8 17.74 9.27 5.49
N LYS A 9 18.21 9.79 6.62
CA LYS A 9 19.07 9.08 7.59
C LYS A 9 18.38 9.08 8.96
N ASP A 10 18.75 8.16 9.86
CA ASP A 10 18.09 8.03 11.17
C ASP A 10 18.08 9.33 11.97
N ARG A 11 19.22 10.05 11.98
CA ARG A 11 19.34 11.38 12.61
C ARG A 11 18.39 12.44 12.07
N ASP A 12 17.85 12.25 10.86
CA ASP A 12 16.95 13.19 10.20
C ASP A 12 15.47 12.89 10.52
N VAL A 13 15.16 11.70 11.02
CA VAL A 13 13.78 11.23 11.26
C VAL A 13 13.01 12.17 12.19
N PRO A 14 13.55 12.62 13.34
CA PRO A 14 12.80 13.52 14.21
C PRO A 14 12.40 14.84 13.52
N ALA A 15 13.28 15.38 12.67
CA ALA A 15 13.01 16.61 11.94
C ALA A 15 12.00 16.39 10.80
N VAL A 16 12.11 15.26 10.08
CA VAL A 16 11.20 14.96 8.97
C VAL A 16 9.78 14.67 9.45
N VAL A 17 9.61 13.99 10.60
CA VAL A 17 8.30 13.72 11.19
C VAL A 17 7.59 15.03 11.58
N ARG A 18 8.32 15.98 12.18
CA ARG A 18 7.77 17.29 12.52
C ARG A 18 7.35 18.07 11.28
N LEU A 19 8.23 18.16 10.28
CA LEU A 19 7.94 18.86 9.03
C LEU A 19 6.76 18.22 8.27
N PHE A 20 6.71 16.88 8.25
CA PHE A 20 5.58 16.16 7.68
C PHE A 20 4.26 16.50 8.38
N GLY A 21 4.25 16.54 9.71
CA GLY A 21 3.07 16.93 10.50
C GLY A 21 2.55 18.32 10.12
N GLN A 22 3.45 19.29 9.98
CA GLN A 22 3.11 20.66 9.56
C GLN A 22 2.50 20.70 8.15
N VAL A 23 3.06 19.93 7.21
CA VAL A 23 2.53 19.85 5.84
C VAL A 23 1.15 19.19 5.79
N VAL A 24 0.90 18.17 6.61
CA VAL A 24 -0.46 17.58 6.71
C VAL A 24 -1.46 18.61 7.22
N ASP A 25 -1.08 19.40 8.22
CA ASP A 25 -1.96 20.44 8.79
C ASP A 25 -2.25 21.56 7.77
N GLU A 26 -1.24 21.95 6.98
CA GLU A 26 -1.37 22.94 5.91
C GLU A 26 -2.26 22.46 4.76
N ILE A 27 -2.13 21.20 4.33
CA ILE A 27 -2.88 20.65 3.19
C ILE A 27 -4.33 20.32 3.58
N HIS A 28 -4.57 19.99 4.86
CA HIS A 28 -5.88 19.58 5.36
C HIS A 28 -6.41 20.51 6.46
N PRO A 29 -6.54 21.83 6.21
CA PRO A 29 -6.92 22.79 7.25
C PRO A 29 -8.37 22.60 7.69
N LYS A 30 -9.25 22.18 6.76
CA LYS A 30 -10.69 21.94 7.00
C LYS A 30 -10.99 20.54 7.55
N SER A 31 -10.02 19.63 7.56
CA SER A 31 -10.23 18.28 8.09
C SER A 31 -10.24 18.29 9.63
N SER A 32 -10.97 17.35 10.24
CA SER A 32 -10.94 17.18 11.71
C SER A 32 -9.57 16.73 12.20
N ASP A 33 -9.26 16.99 13.48
CA ASP A 33 -8.02 16.53 14.09
C ASP A 33 -7.85 15.02 14.01
N ALA A 34 -8.93 14.26 14.23
CA ALA A 34 -8.93 12.82 14.07
C ALA A 34 -8.50 12.39 12.65
N THR A 35 -8.99 13.08 11.62
CA THR A 35 -8.62 12.80 10.22
C THR A 35 -7.15 13.15 9.95
N ARG A 36 -6.68 14.31 10.43
CA ARG A 36 -5.27 14.69 10.32
C ARG A 36 -4.36 13.70 11.03
N GLN A 37 -4.76 13.20 12.20
CA GLN A 37 -4.03 12.16 12.91
C GLN A 37 -4.01 10.83 12.13
N GLN A 38 -5.06 10.49 11.39
CA GLN A 38 -5.05 9.31 10.51
C GLN A 38 -4.02 9.44 9.38
N PHE A 39 -3.85 10.62 8.77
CA PHE A 39 -2.78 10.87 7.80
C PHE A 39 -1.38 10.81 8.44
N LYS A 40 -1.25 11.36 9.65
CA LYS A 40 0.02 11.41 10.39
C LYS A 40 0.46 10.04 10.89
N ALA A 41 -0.48 9.22 11.34
CA ALA A 41 -0.21 7.99 12.07
C ALA A 41 0.78 7.08 11.32
N PRO A 42 0.58 6.71 10.03
CA PRO A 42 1.52 5.83 9.33
C PRO A 42 2.97 6.34 9.35
N TYR A 43 3.17 7.66 9.34
CA TYR A 43 4.48 8.33 9.28
C TYR A 43 5.00 8.77 10.65
N SER A 44 4.65 8.02 11.69
CA SER A 44 5.32 8.11 13.00
C SER A 44 6.81 7.82 12.87
N ARG A 45 7.60 8.22 13.88
CA ARG A 45 9.04 7.94 13.96
C ARG A 45 9.37 6.48 13.64
N ARG A 46 8.78 5.54 14.40
CA ARG A 46 8.95 4.10 14.20
C ARG A 46 8.49 3.64 12.80
N GLY A 47 7.43 4.24 12.28
CA GLY A 47 6.89 3.93 10.95
C GLY A 47 7.80 4.38 9.80
N ILE A 48 8.48 5.52 9.95
CA ILE A 48 9.47 6.00 8.99
C ILE A 48 10.77 5.22 9.12
N GLU A 49 11.30 5.00 10.33
CA GLU A 49 12.50 4.20 10.58
C GLU A 49 12.39 2.81 9.94
N ARG A 50 11.24 2.14 10.08
CA ARG A 50 11.02 0.82 9.44
C ARG A 50 11.03 0.90 7.90
N ARG A 51 10.34 1.89 7.33
CA ARG A 51 10.10 1.96 5.87
C ARG A 51 11.26 2.57 5.09
N MET A 52 12.09 3.41 5.72
CA MET A 52 13.25 3.99 5.04
C MET A 52 14.36 2.97 4.75
N HIS A 53 14.33 1.81 5.41
CA HIS A 53 15.20 0.66 5.12
C HIS A 53 14.55 -0.38 4.20
N ASP A 54 13.28 -0.19 3.81
CA ASP A 54 12.65 -1.04 2.81
C ASP A 54 13.35 -0.85 1.46
N ARG A 55 13.69 -1.95 0.79
CA ARG A 55 14.30 -1.93 -0.54
C ARG A 55 13.45 -1.14 -1.53
N ASP A 56 12.14 -1.16 -1.36
CA ASP A 56 11.21 -0.47 -2.25
C ASP A 56 10.80 0.91 -1.72
N GLY A 57 11.24 1.30 -0.53
CA GLY A 57 10.99 2.61 0.05
C GLY A 57 11.85 3.71 -0.59
N VAL A 58 11.24 4.86 -0.90
CA VAL A 58 11.92 6.05 -1.43
C VAL A 58 11.72 7.21 -0.48
N TYR A 59 12.68 7.39 0.44
CA TYR A 59 12.65 8.42 1.48
C TYR A 59 13.80 9.40 1.28
N LEU A 60 13.47 10.63 0.89
CA LEU A 60 14.42 11.70 0.60
C LEU A 60 14.18 12.90 1.51
N VAL A 61 15.26 13.64 1.79
CA VAL A 61 15.22 14.92 2.49
C VAL A 61 16.01 15.99 1.74
N ALA A 62 15.50 17.21 1.79
CA ALA A 62 16.20 18.42 1.38
C ALA A 62 16.72 19.16 2.62
N LYS A 63 17.99 19.57 2.59
CA LYS A 63 18.65 20.27 3.70
C LYS A 63 19.25 21.59 3.29
N VAL A 64 19.12 22.59 4.16
CA VAL A 64 19.80 23.89 4.03
C VAL A 64 20.55 24.14 5.34
N LYS A 65 21.86 24.41 5.27
CA LYS A 65 22.74 24.52 6.46
C LYS A 65 22.57 23.35 7.45
N GLY A 66 22.48 22.12 6.91
CA GLY A 66 22.33 20.89 7.70
C GLY A 66 20.91 20.62 8.27
N LYS A 67 20.01 21.61 8.27
CA LYS A 67 18.63 21.46 8.75
C LYS A 67 17.72 20.89 7.67
N VAL A 68 16.85 19.95 8.04
CA VAL A 68 15.81 19.40 7.15
C VAL A 68 14.76 20.48 6.89
N VAL A 69 14.56 20.82 5.62
CA VAL A 69 13.60 21.84 5.17
C VAL A 69 12.69 21.31 4.06
N GLY A 70 12.84 20.05 3.66
CA GLY A 70 11.94 19.41 2.72
C GLY A 70 12.09 17.90 2.76
N PHE A 71 11.09 17.20 2.25
CA PHE A 71 11.04 15.74 2.22
C PHE A 71 10.24 15.24 1.02
N LEU A 72 10.53 14.01 0.62
CA LEU A 72 9.71 13.23 -0.30
C LEU A 72 9.61 11.81 0.21
N PHE A 73 8.38 11.31 0.35
CA PHE A 73 8.07 9.93 0.65
C PHE A 73 7.40 9.28 -0.55
N GLY A 74 7.94 8.14 -0.94
CA GLY A 74 7.43 7.33 -2.03
C GLY A 74 7.83 5.89 -1.87
N TRP A 75 7.45 5.09 -2.83
CA TRP A 75 7.86 3.69 -2.92
C TRP A 75 7.90 3.24 -4.37
N ILE A 76 8.44 2.05 -4.60
CA ILE A 76 8.37 1.33 -5.85
C ILE A 76 7.44 0.16 -5.64
N TRP A 77 6.53 -0.04 -6.57
CA TRP A 77 5.73 -1.25 -6.60
C TRP A 77 5.70 -1.74 -8.04
N GLU A 78 6.36 -2.88 -8.26
CA GLU A 78 6.32 -3.64 -9.51
C GLU A 78 6.55 -2.81 -10.79
N GLY A 79 7.65 -2.05 -10.81
CA GLY A 79 8.00 -1.23 -11.97
C GLY A 79 7.26 0.11 -12.03
N THR A 80 6.45 0.45 -11.03
CA THR A 80 5.86 1.78 -10.91
C THR A 80 6.45 2.51 -9.71
N GLY A 81 6.92 3.73 -9.92
CA GLY A 81 7.26 4.64 -8.82
C GLY A 81 6.00 5.33 -8.29
N HIS A 82 5.86 5.46 -6.98
CA HIS A 82 4.76 6.18 -6.35
C HIS A 82 5.34 7.31 -5.50
N ILE A 83 4.95 8.56 -5.79
CA ILE A 83 5.23 9.71 -4.93
C ILE A 83 3.98 9.95 -4.10
N ARG A 84 4.09 9.79 -2.78
CA ARG A 84 2.95 9.87 -1.87
C ARG A 84 2.87 11.18 -1.13
N TRP A 85 4.02 11.65 -0.64
CA TRP A 85 4.11 12.93 0.03
C TRP A 85 5.32 13.70 -0.44
N LEU A 86 5.13 14.99 -0.65
CA LEU A 86 6.17 15.96 -0.96
C LEU A 86 5.89 17.19 -0.11
N GLY A 87 6.90 17.69 0.58
CA GLY A 87 6.78 18.90 1.39
C GLY A 87 8.07 19.70 1.41
N VAL A 88 7.94 21.02 1.36
CA VAL A 88 9.03 21.97 1.57
C VAL A 88 8.54 23.03 2.54
N ALA A 89 9.33 23.27 3.59
CA ALA A 89 9.06 24.28 4.60
C ALA A 89 8.87 25.65 3.93
N GLU A 90 7.92 26.44 4.42
CA GLU A 90 7.50 27.70 3.82
C GLU A 90 8.69 28.64 3.56
N ASN A 91 9.54 28.82 4.56
CA ASN A 91 10.76 29.64 4.49
C ASN A 91 11.85 29.11 3.54
N ALA A 92 11.67 27.94 2.94
CA ALA A 92 12.57 27.30 2.00
C ALA A 92 11.94 27.06 0.61
N ARG A 93 10.70 27.53 0.38
CA ARG A 93 10.03 27.50 -0.93
C ARG A 93 10.72 28.49 -1.90
N GLY A 94 10.50 28.30 -3.20
CA GLY A 94 11.16 29.10 -4.25
C GLY A 94 12.65 28.76 -4.49
N LEU A 95 13.30 28.02 -3.60
CA LEU A 95 14.72 27.63 -3.73
C LEU A 95 14.96 26.41 -4.66
N GLY A 96 13.95 25.96 -5.40
CA GLY A 96 14.02 24.79 -6.29
C GLY A 96 14.19 23.43 -5.58
N LEU A 97 14.04 23.37 -4.25
CA LEU A 97 14.24 22.13 -3.48
C LEU A 97 13.18 21.06 -3.78
N GLY A 98 11.94 21.46 -4.01
CA GLY A 98 10.85 20.55 -4.40
C GLY A 98 11.15 19.86 -5.74
N THR A 99 11.56 20.64 -6.75
CA THR A 99 12.00 20.12 -8.06
C THR A 99 13.11 19.09 -7.89
N ARG A 100 14.16 19.42 -7.14
CA ARG A 100 15.31 18.53 -6.92
C ARG A 100 14.95 17.26 -6.14
N LEU A 101 13.98 17.32 -5.23
CA LEU A 101 13.45 16.13 -4.56
C LEU A 101 12.79 15.19 -5.56
N VAL A 102 11.93 15.73 -6.43
CA VAL A 102 11.23 14.93 -7.45
C VAL A 102 12.22 14.38 -8.48
N GLU A 103 13.12 15.20 -9.01
CA GLU A 103 14.16 14.75 -9.96
C GLU A 103 15.00 13.61 -9.38
N ARG A 104 15.40 13.73 -8.10
CA ARG A 104 16.15 12.68 -7.41
C ARG A 104 15.33 11.39 -7.25
N ALA A 105 14.03 11.51 -7.01
CA ALA A 105 13.12 10.36 -6.97
C ALA A 105 12.96 9.73 -8.35
N LEU A 106 12.76 10.52 -9.42
CA LEU A 106 12.65 10.06 -10.80
C LEU A 106 13.91 9.30 -11.24
N GLN A 107 15.10 9.83 -10.96
CA GLN A 107 16.37 9.14 -11.20
C GLN A 107 16.42 7.79 -10.48
N HIS A 108 15.94 7.74 -9.23
CA HIS A 108 15.92 6.49 -8.48
C HIS A 108 14.93 5.48 -9.08
N PHE A 109 13.73 5.91 -9.47
CA PHE A 109 12.75 5.07 -10.15
C PHE A 109 13.27 4.53 -11.49
N GLN A 110 13.92 5.37 -12.31
CA GLN A 110 14.58 4.95 -13.54
C GLN A 110 15.68 3.91 -13.28
N SER A 111 16.53 4.13 -12.26
CA SER A 111 17.58 3.16 -11.88
C SER A 111 17.02 1.80 -11.42
N ARG A 112 15.75 1.76 -11.05
CA ARG A 112 15.01 0.57 -10.63
C ARG A 112 14.13 -0.01 -11.74
N LYS A 113 14.32 0.46 -12.97
CA LYS A 113 13.57 0.06 -14.17
C LYS A 113 12.06 0.31 -14.05
N CYS A 114 11.67 1.38 -13.35
CA CYS A 114 10.26 1.76 -13.36
C CYS A 114 9.87 2.30 -14.74
N HIS A 115 8.72 1.86 -15.26
CA HIS A 115 8.15 2.32 -16.53
C HIS A 115 7.30 3.59 -16.36
N GLU A 116 6.76 3.85 -15.17
CA GLU A 116 5.97 5.04 -14.89
C GLU A 116 6.10 5.51 -13.44
N VAL A 117 5.64 6.74 -13.18
CA VAL A 117 5.54 7.32 -11.84
C VAL A 117 4.15 7.89 -11.61
N LYS A 118 3.52 7.48 -10.51
CA LYS A 118 2.20 7.90 -10.02
C LYS A 118 2.34 8.95 -8.92
N VAL A 119 1.55 10.01 -9.01
CA VAL A 119 1.36 10.98 -7.92
C VAL A 119 -0.10 11.41 -7.82
N PHE A 120 -0.57 11.63 -6.59
CA PHE A 120 -1.89 12.21 -6.35
C PHE A 120 -1.73 13.69 -5.98
N SER A 121 -2.54 14.54 -6.61
CA SER A 121 -2.77 15.92 -6.22
C SER A 121 -4.20 16.08 -5.69
N TYR A 122 -4.49 17.17 -4.99
CA TYR A 122 -5.84 17.47 -4.50
C TYR A 122 -6.48 18.60 -5.32
N PRO A 123 -7.78 18.53 -5.65
CA PRO A 123 -8.51 19.66 -6.23
C PRO A 123 -8.43 20.89 -5.31
N GLY A 124 -8.24 22.08 -5.89
CA GLY A 124 -8.01 23.32 -5.14
C GLY A 124 -6.56 23.57 -4.70
N PHE A 125 -5.66 22.59 -4.83
CA PHE A 125 -4.21 22.77 -4.64
C PHE A 125 -3.50 22.99 -6.00
N ASP A 126 -3.92 24.03 -6.70
CA ASP A 126 -3.46 24.42 -8.04
C ASP A 126 -1.94 24.51 -8.16
N THR A 127 -1.26 24.97 -7.11
CA THR A 127 0.19 25.10 -7.08
C THR A 127 0.89 23.76 -7.24
N LEU A 128 0.40 22.71 -6.56
CA LEU A 128 1.00 21.37 -6.62
C LEU A 128 0.72 20.70 -7.97
N TYR A 129 -0.51 20.86 -8.48
CA TYR A 129 -0.88 20.40 -9.82
C TYR A 129 -0.01 21.04 -10.91
N LYS A 130 0.10 22.38 -10.91
CA LYS A 130 0.96 23.13 -11.85
C LYS A 130 2.43 22.75 -11.69
N PHE A 131 2.88 22.51 -10.47
CA PHE A 131 4.23 22.04 -10.18
C PHE A 131 4.52 20.68 -10.84
N PHE A 132 3.67 19.67 -10.65
CA PHE A 132 3.88 18.36 -11.29
C PHE A 132 3.72 18.42 -12.81
N ARG A 133 2.81 19.24 -13.34
CA ARG A 133 2.71 19.48 -14.79
C ARG A 133 3.99 20.03 -15.39
N LYS A 134 4.63 21.02 -14.74
CA LYS A 134 5.94 21.56 -15.18
C LYS A 134 7.05 20.51 -15.18
N LEU A 135 6.95 19.50 -14.32
CA LEU A 135 7.87 18.36 -14.30
C LEU A 135 7.48 17.25 -15.29
N GLY A 136 6.49 17.50 -16.16
CA GLY A 136 6.06 16.58 -17.21
C GLY A 136 5.20 15.42 -16.71
N PHE A 137 4.47 15.59 -15.61
CA PHE A 137 3.36 14.72 -15.26
C PHE A 137 2.08 15.15 -15.98
N VAL A 138 1.30 14.18 -16.42
CA VAL A 138 0.04 14.36 -17.13
C VAL A 138 -1.10 13.86 -16.27
N GLN A 139 -2.20 14.61 -16.20
CA GLN A 139 -3.42 14.17 -15.53
C GLN A 139 -4.05 13.00 -16.28
N LYS A 140 -4.43 11.96 -15.55
CA LYS A 140 -5.03 10.75 -16.12
C LYS A 140 -6.43 10.48 -15.63
N ALA A 141 -6.70 10.77 -14.36
CA ALA A 141 -8.03 10.62 -13.80
C ALA A 141 -8.31 11.73 -12.79
N HIS A 142 -9.57 12.14 -12.73
CA HIS A 142 -10.15 12.84 -11.59
C HIS A 142 -10.98 11.82 -10.81
N ILE A 143 -10.67 11.66 -9.55
CA ILE A 143 -11.23 10.62 -8.71
C ILE A 143 -11.99 11.28 -7.59
N GLU A 144 -13.31 11.13 -7.62
CA GLU A 144 -14.19 11.69 -6.61
C GLU A 144 -14.30 10.74 -5.41
N LYS A 145 -13.95 11.26 -4.22
CA LYS A 145 -14.13 10.63 -2.90
C LYS A 145 -13.24 9.43 -2.51
N GLU A 146 -12.12 9.14 -3.19
CA GLU A 146 -11.28 7.97 -2.86
C GLU A 146 -10.33 8.10 -1.63
N PHE A 147 -10.02 9.32 -1.15
CA PHE A 147 -9.07 9.50 -0.04
C PHE A 147 -9.69 10.21 1.15
N PHE A 148 -10.30 9.45 2.06
CA PHE A 148 -10.99 9.99 3.24
C PHE A 148 -12.09 11.01 2.86
N GLY A 149 -12.83 10.73 1.78
CA GLY A 149 -13.84 11.65 1.25
C GLY A 149 -13.28 12.88 0.52
N THR A 150 -11.95 12.95 0.32
CA THR A 150 -11.29 14.01 -0.44
C THR A 150 -11.12 13.55 -1.90
N ALA A 151 -11.56 14.37 -2.84
CA ALA A 151 -11.28 14.15 -4.26
C ALA A 151 -9.78 14.26 -4.53
N VAL A 152 -9.28 13.52 -5.51
CA VAL A 152 -7.88 13.56 -5.93
C VAL A 152 -7.74 13.57 -7.45
N ILE A 153 -6.63 14.12 -7.91
CA ILE A 153 -6.21 14.10 -9.30
C ILE A 153 -5.04 13.13 -9.40
N LEU A 154 -5.22 12.03 -10.11
CA LEU A 154 -4.12 11.12 -10.45
C LEU A 154 -3.33 11.70 -11.62
N MET A 155 -2.04 11.89 -11.40
CA MET A 155 -1.09 12.32 -12.43
C MET A 155 -0.01 11.27 -12.63
N LEU A 156 0.33 11.01 -13.90
CA LEU A 156 1.33 10.04 -14.30
C LEU A 156 2.48 10.70 -15.06
N LYS A 157 3.70 10.19 -14.87
CA LYS A 157 4.83 10.47 -15.74
C LYS A 157 5.39 9.15 -16.27
N LYS A 158 5.34 8.97 -17.59
CA LYS A 158 5.99 7.83 -18.26
C LYS A 158 7.51 7.99 -18.17
N LEU A 159 8.20 6.91 -17.82
CA LEU A 159 9.67 6.83 -17.75
C LEU A 159 10.24 5.92 -18.83
N ALA A 160 9.53 4.86 -19.20
CA ALA A 160 9.85 3.93 -20.26
C ALA A 160 8.55 3.30 -20.80
N ASP A 161 8.63 2.57 -21.90
CA ASP A 161 7.52 1.70 -22.31
C ASP A 161 7.30 0.60 -21.28
N VAL A 162 6.03 0.24 -21.07
CA VAL A 162 5.68 -0.88 -20.20
C VAL A 162 6.17 -2.15 -20.88
N PRO A 163 7.01 -2.99 -20.23
CA PRO A 163 7.34 -4.29 -20.80
C PRO A 163 6.02 -5.06 -21.00
N ALA A 164 5.78 -5.60 -22.19
CA ALA A 164 4.54 -6.27 -22.59
C ALA A 164 4.09 -7.42 -21.66
N GLN A 165 4.90 -7.80 -20.68
CA GLN A 165 4.70 -8.92 -19.78
C GLN A 165 4.30 -8.53 -18.34
N GLN A 166 4.12 -7.23 -18.04
CA GLN A 166 3.89 -6.76 -16.65
C GLN A 166 2.66 -5.86 -16.50
N THR A 167 1.51 -6.27 -17.05
CA THR A 167 0.24 -5.54 -16.91
C THR A 167 -0.69 -6.20 -15.90
N ALA A 168 -0.60 -7.52 -15.69
CA ALA A 168 -1.47 -8.26 -14.78
C ALA A 168 -0.79 -8.59 -13.43
N ARG A 169 -1.51 -8.30 -12.34
CA ARG A 169 -1.13 -8.55 -10.95
C ARG A 169 -1.80 -9.79 -10.44
N LYS A 170 -1.08 -10.64 -9.69
CA LYS A 170 -1.57 -11.94 -9.24
C LYS A 170 -1.54 -12.01 -7.71
N ILE A 171 -2.71 -12.10 -7.09
CA ILE A 171 -2.88 -12.22 -5.64
C ILE A 171 -3.49 -13.58 -5.33
N VAL A 172 -2.96 -14.23 -4.31
CA VAL A 172 -3.53 -15.47 -3.78
C VAL A 172 -3.96 -15.25 -2.34
N LEU A 173 -5.19 -15.64 -2.04
CA LEU A 173 -5.76 -15.60 -0.70
C LEU A 173 -6.14 -17.02 -0.28
N ALA A 174 -5.56 -17.53 0.80
CA ALA A 174 -5.73 -18.92 1.18
C ALA A 174 -6.02 -19.07 2.68
N GLY A 175 -6.86 -20.05 3.01
CA GLY A 175 -7.29 -20.35 4.36
C GLY A 175 -8.21 -21.56 4.41
N GLU A 176 -8.83 -21.79 5.55
CA GLU A 176 -9.86 -22.81 5.74
C GLU A 176 -11.26 -22.25 5.48
N ALA A 177 -12.18 -23.14 5.11
CA ALA A 177 -13.60 -22.82 5.05
C ALA A 177 -14.08 -22.18 6.37
N GLY A 178 -14.81 -21.07 6.27
CA GLY A 178 -15.27 -20.29 7.43
C GLY A 178 -14.34 -19.13 7.84
N GLN A 179 -13.08 -19.10 7.38
CA GLN A 179 -12.18 -17.95 7.63
C GLN A 179 -12.48 -16.73 6.75
N GLY A 180 -13.47 -16.82 5.85
CA GLY A 180 -13.93 -15.66 5.08
C GLY A 180 -13.07 -15.32 3.84
N ILE A 181 -12.34 -16.29 3.29
CA ILE A 181 -11.51 -16.13 2.06
C ILE A 181 -12.36 -15.65 0.87
N LYS A 182 -13.51 -16.29 0.63
CA LYS A 182 -14.44 -15.89 -0.44
C LYS A 182 -14.88 -14.43 -0.31
N LEU A 183 -15.24 -14.02 0.90
CA LEU A 183 -15.66 -12.65 1.16
C LEU A 183 -14.52 -11.66 0.88
N MET A 184 -13.33 -11.95 1.39
CA MET A 184 -12.14 -11.11 1.18
C MET A 184 -11.81 -10.96 -0.31
N ALA A 185 -11.84 -12.06 -1.06
CA ALA A 185 -11.55 -12.06 -2.50
C ALA A 185 -12.58 -11.28 -3.31
N ASN A 186 -13.88 -11.48 -3.04
CA ASN A 186 -14.94 -10.76 -3.74
C ASN A 186 -14.92 -9.25 -3.43
N ALA A 187 -14.66 -8.87 -2.18
CA ALA A 187 -14.52 -7.47 -1.81
C ALA A 187 -13.36 -6.82 -2.58
N LEU A 188 -12.19 -7.46 -2.62
CA LEU A 188 -11.03 -6.97 -3.35
C LEU A 188 -11.29 -6.89 -4.87
N ALA A 189 -11.86 -7.93 -5.46
CA ALA A 189 -12.20 -7.97 -6.88
C ALA A 189 -13.17 -6.85 -7.27
N THR A 190 -14.20 -6.62 -6.46
CA THR A 190 -15.19 -5.58 -6.72
C THR A 190 -14.58 -4.18 -6.61
N VAL A 191 -13.70 -3.96 -5.62
CA VAL A 191 -12.97 -2.70 -5.49
C VAL A 191 -12.11 -2.44 -6.72
N LEU A 192 -11.35 -3.44 -7.16
CA LEU A 192 -10.50 -3.36 -8.34
C LEU A 192 -11.30 -3.09 -9.62
N ALA A 193 -12.43 -3.78 -9.82
CA ALA A 193 -13.31 -3.56 -10.96
C ALA A 193 -13.88 -2.13 -10.96
N LYS A 194 -14.28 -1.61 -9.79
CA LYS A 194 -14.75 -0.22 -9.64
C LYS A 194 -13.67 0.82 -9.90
N MET A 195 -12.40 0.46 -9.69
CA MET A 195 -11.24 1.28 -10.08
C MET A 195 -10.90 1.18 -11.58
N GLY A 196 -11.76 0.54 -12.40
CA GLY A 196 -11.60 0.40 -13.84
C GLY A 196 -10.58 -0.67 -14.26
N LYS A 197 -10.23 -1.61 -13.37
CA LYS A 197 -9.36 -2.73 -13.71
C LYS A 197 -10.14 -3.86 -14.35
N GLU A 198 -9.52 -4.57 -15.27
CA GLU A 198 -9.96 -5.92 -15.61
C GLU A 198 -9.59 -6.86 -14.47
N VAL A 199 -10.51 -7.74 -14.08
CA VAL A 199 -10.34 -8.63 -12.93
C VAL A 199 -10.79 -10.04 -13.30
N SER A 200 -9.92 -11.02 -13.05
CA SER A 200 -10.26 -12.43 -13.05
C SER A 200 -10.16 -12.95 -11.61
N LEU A 201 -11.20 -13.64 -11.15
CA LEU A 201 -11.25 -14.24 -9.82
C LEU A 201 -11.64 -15.71 -9.96
N ASN A 202 -10.73 -16.59 -9.58
CA ASN A 202 -10.94 -18.03 -9.51
C ASN A 202 -10.96 -18.49 -8.05
N LEU A 203 -11.89 -19.40 -7.70
CA LEU A 203 -12.01 -19.98 -6.37
C LEU A 203 -11.70 -21.47 -6.46
N VAL A 204 -10.62 -21.88 -5.82
CA VAL A 204 -10.15 -23.25 -5.76
C VAL A 204 -10.51 -23.83 -4.40
N TYR A 205 -11.14 -25.01 -4.41
CA TYR A 205 -11.53 -25.73 -3.22
C TYR A 205 -10.67 -26.98 -3.09
N GLY A 206 -10.19 -27.25 -1.87
CA GLY A 206 -9.51 -28.50 -1.56
C GLY A 206 -10.46 -29.71 -1.69
N PRO A 207 -9.93 -30.93 -1.76
CA PRO A 207 -10.69 -32.15 -2.01
C PRO A 207 -11.64 -32.56 -0.85
N ALA A 208 -11.60 -31.87 0.29
CA ALA A 208 -12.36 -32.21 1.48
C ALA A 208 -13.81 -31.69 1.42
N VAL A 209 -14.77 -32.57 1.71
CA VAL A 209 -16.22 -32.34 1.58
C VAL A 209 -16.79 -31.40 2.67
N ARG A 210 -16.13 -31.27 3.82
CA ARG A 210 -16.43 -30.31 4.90
C ARG A 210 -15.14 -29.89 5.60
N GLY A 211 -14.96 -28.58 5.85
CA GLY A 211 -13.77 -28.06 6.53
C GLY A 211 -12.49 -28.09 5.70
N GLY A 212 -12.62 -27.95 4.37
CA GLY A 212 -11.48 -27.95 3.44
C GLY A 212 -10.80 -26.60 3.26
N ASP A 213 -9.62 -26.65 2.65
CA ASP A 213 -8.90 -25.47 2.20
C ASP A 213 -9.68 -24.74 1.10
N ILE A 214 -9.65 -23.42 1.15
CA ILE A 214 -10.14 -22.53 0.11
C ILE A 214 -9.01 -21.59 -0.28
N GLU A 215 -8.78 -21.53 -1.59
CA GLU A 215 -7.86 -20.60 -2.21
C GLU A 215 -8.63 -19.72 -3.20
N ALA A 216 -8.36 -18.42 -3.18
CA ALA A 216 -8.86 -17.47 -4.15
C ALA A 216 -7.67 -16.89 -4.92
N GLU A 217 -7.67 -17.16 -6.23
CA GLU A 217 -6.70 -16.67 -7.19
C GLU A 217 -7.30 -15.43 -7.87
N LEU A 218 -6.72 -14.27 -7.61
CA LEU A 218 -7.18 -13.01 -8.14
C LEU A 218 -6.13 -12.41 -9.06
N ILE A 219 -6.51 -12.15 -10.30
CA ILE A 219 -5.68 -11.46 -11.29
C ILE A 219 -6.35 -10.13 -11.62
N PHE A 220 -5.58 -9.04 -11.66
CA PHE A 220 -6.10 -7.75 -12.10
C PHE A 220 -5.13 -6.97 -12.95
N SER A 221 -5.64 -6.22 -13.92
CA SER A 221 -4.82 -5.48 -14.87
C SER A 221 -5.45 -4.17 -15.31
N ASP A 222 -4.63 -3.26 -15.81
CA ASP A 222 -5.03 -2.07 -16.57
C ASP A 222 -5.39 -2.38 -18.04
N GLU A 223 -5.06 -3.58 -18.51
CA GLU A 223 -5.27 -4.08 -19.87
C GLU A 223 -6.01 -5.43 -19.86
N PRO A 224 -6.48 -5.94 -21.01
CA PRO A 224 -7.11 -7.26 -21.08
C PRO A 224 -6.28 -8.40 -20.48
N ILE A 225 -6.94 -9.31 -19.76
CA ILE A 225 -6.31 -10.48 -19.15
C ILE A 225 -6.38 -11.66 -20.13
N ASP A 226 -5.31 -11.88 -20.87
CA ASP A 226 -5.22 -13.01 -21.82
C ASP A 226 -5.10 -14.38 -21.12
N VAL A 227 -4.43 -14.40 -19.95
CA VAL A 227 -4.03 -15.63 -19.25
C VAL A 227 -4.55 -15.64 -17.81
N PRO A 228 -5.72 -16.24 -17.54
CA PRO A 228 -6.38 -16.17 -16.24
C PRO A 228 -5.89 -17.22 -15.23
N PHE A 229 -4.60 -17.59 -15.23
CA PHE A 229 -4.02 -18.54 -14.26
C PHE A 229 -2.77 -18.02 -13.54
N ILE A 230 -2.57 -18.49 -12.30
CA ILE A 230 -1.47 -18.09 -11.41
C ILE A 230 -0.46 -19.23 -11.24
N GLU A 231 0.64 -19.21 -12.00
CA GLU A 231 1.78 -20.07 -11.70
C GLU A 231 2.54 -19.58 -10.47
N ARG A 232 2.79 -18.27 -10.39
CA ARG A 232 3.47 -17.59 -9.29
C ARG A 232 2.76 -16.29 -8.96
N ALA A 233 2.36 -16.12 -7.70
CA ALA A 233 1.70 -14.91 -7.22
C ALA A 233 2.70 -13.79 -6.90
N ASP A 234 2.26 -12.55 -7.03
CA ASP A 234 2.99 -11.39 -6.49
C ASP A 234 2.89 -11.37 -4.96
N VAL A 235 1.68 -11.60 -4.45
CA VAL A 235 1.41 -11.64 -3.01
C VAL A 235 0.50 -12.81 -2.67
N ARG A 236 0.86 -13.57 -1.64
CA ARG A 236 0.01 -14.58 -1.02
C ARG A 236 -0.31 -14.23 0.42
N VAL A 237 -1.59 -14.28 0.79
CA VAL A 237 -2.06 -14.21 2.17
C VAL A 237 -2.50 -15.61 2.60
N GLN A 238 -1.91 -16.14 3.67
CA GLN A 238 -2.21 -17.47 4.18
C GLN A 238 -2.72 -17.39 5.63
N LEU A 239 -3.98 -17.77 5.87
CA LEU A 239 -4.63 -17.70 7.19
C LEU A 239 -4.67 -19.02 7.97
N SER A 240 -4.45 -20.16 7.30
CA SER A 240 -4.36 -21.49 7.90
C SER A 240 -3.18 -22.27 7.32
N LYS A 241 -2.83 -23.43 7.89
CA LYS A 241 -1.78 -24.27 7.31
C LYS A 241 -2.29 -24.90 6.01
N PRO A 242 -1.55 -24.81 4.89
CA PRO A 242 -1.98 -25.44 3.65
C PRO A 242 -1.91 -26.97 3.78
N SER A 243 -2.83 -27.68 3.14
CA SER A 243 -2.83 -29.15 3.02
C SER A 243 -1.78 -29.71 2.03
N GLY A 244 -1.13 -28.86 1.22
CA GLY A 244 -0.08 -29.24 0.26
C GLY A 244 1.12 -28.27 0.24
N GLU A 245 2.26 -28.67 -0.37
CA GLU A 245 3.51 -27.91 -0.30
C GLU A 245 3.77 -26.87 -1.41
N ARG A 246 4.40 -25.76 -0.95
CA ARG A 246 5.01 -24.58 -1.59
C ARG A 246 4.11 -23.37 -1.89
N PHE A 247 4.34 -22.31 -1.10
CA PHE A 247 3.91 -20.95 -1.39
C PHE A 247 4.64 -20.40 -2.62
N ASN A 248 4.07 -20.54 -3.82
CA ASN A 248 4.67 -19.96 -5.01
C ASN A 248 4.30 -18.47 -5.13
N ALA A 249 4.91 -17.63 -4.30
CA ALA A 249 4.71 -16.18 -4.35
C ALA A 249 6.00 -15.38 -4.14
N ARG A 250 6.03 -14.14 -4.63
CA ARG A 250 7.14 -13.19 -4.39
C ARG A 250 7.12 -12.67 -2.95
N ARG A 251 5.93 -12.37 -2.42
CA ARG A 251 5.72 -11.97 -1.03
C ARG A 251 4.67 -12.86 -0.39
N VAL A 252 4.89 -13.27 0.85
CA VAL A 252 3.95 -14.12 1.60
C VAL A 252 3.66 -13.48 2.96
N LEU A 253 2.39 -13.20 3.21
CA LEU A 253 1.86 -12.78 4.51
C LEU A 253 1.20 -14.00 5.15
N ILE A 254 1.62 -14.39 6.34
CA ILE A 254 1.03 -15.53 7.04
C ILE A 254 0.40 -15.13 8.37
N GLU A 255 -0.69 -15.80 8.72
CA GLU A 255 -1.14 -15.90 10.10
C GLU A 255 -0.01 -16.49 10.95
N GLN A 256 0.27 -15.87 12.09
CA GLN A 256 1.38 -16.26 12.97
C GLN A 256 1.29 -17.73 13.41
N SER A 257 0.09 -18.27 13.66
CA SER A 257 -0.09 -19.66 14.07
C SER A 257 0.23 -20.69 12.96
N VAL A 258 0.28 -20.27 11.69
CA VAL A 258 0.64 -21.13 10.55
C VAL A 258 2.06 -21.68 10.69
N CYS A 259 2.96 -20.92 11.33
CA CYS A 259 4.34 -21.30 11.57
C CYS A 259 4.68 -21.25 13.08
N GLY A 260 4.66 -22.41 13.74
CA GLY A 260 4.79 -22.53 15.20
C GLY A 260 6.19 -22.31 15.82
N ARG A 261 7.18 -21.73 15.11
CA ARG A 261 8.53 -21.48 15.66
C ARG A 261 8.85 -20.00 15.74
N LYS A 262 9.33 -19.52 16.90
CA LYS A 262 9.78 -18.14 17.14
C LYS A 262 11.01 -17.76 16.30
N GLU A 263 11.87 -18.72 15.96
CA GLU A 263 13.08 -18.51 15.17
C GLU A 263 13.16 -19.56 14.05
N CYS A 264 13.37 -19.07 12.83
CA CYS A 264 13.11 -19.81 11.59
C CYS A 264 14.40 -20.19 10.85
N MET A 265 15.45 -20.61 11.58
CA MET A 265 16.74 -20.99 10.96
C MET A 265 16.82 -22.47 10.51
N LYS A 266 15.88 -23.33 10.94
CA LYS A 266 15.87 -24.78 10.63
C LYS A 266 14.46 -25.32 10.35
N CYS A 267 13.73 -24.74 9.40
CA CYS A 267 12.51 -25.37 8.91
C CYS A 267 12.75 -25.95 7.51
N ASP A 268 12.17 -27.13 7.25
CA ASP A 268 12.20 -27.80 5.93
C ASP A 268 11.56 -26.92 4.83
N PHE A 269 10.79 -25.91 5.24
CA PHE A 269 10.03 -25.00 4.39
C PHE A 269 10.78 -23.76 3.87
N ARG A 270 12.05 -23.49 4.26
CA ARG A 270 12.75 -22.20 3.97
C ARG A 270 11.78 -21.01 4.00
N CYS A 271 11.13 -20.78 5.15
CA CYS A 271 9.89 -20.02 5.26
C CYS A 271 9.87 -18.73 4.40
N PRO A 272 9.08 -18.69 3.30
CA PRO A 272 9.03 -17.54 2.38
C PRO A 272 8.22 -16.36 2.92
N ALA A 273 7.72 -16.47 4.17
CA ALA A 273 6.93 -15.44 4.83
C ALA A 273 7.72 -14.14 4.93
N SER A 274 7.37 -13.19 4.06
CA SER A 274 7.82 -11.80 4.14
C SER A 274 7.31 -11.13 5.41
N GLU A 275 6.19 -11.62 5.95
CA GLU A 275 5.56 -11.07 7.13
C GLU A 275 4.74 -12.12 7.90
N ARG A 276 4.74 -12.01 9.22
CA ARG A 276 3.91 -12.81 10.14
C ARG A 276 3.04 -11.87 10.95
N VAL A 277 1.72 -12.06 10.91
CA VAL A 277 0.77 -11.25 11.67
C VAL A 277 -0.15 -12.17 12.46
N PRO A 278 -0.36 -11.94 13.77
CA PRO A 278 -1.27 -12.75 14.57
C PRO A 278 -2.73 -12.35 14.35
N PHE A 279 -3.24 -12.43 13.10
CA PHE A 279 -4.58 -11.98 12.72
C PHE A 279 -5.67 -12.58 13.62
N SER A 280 -5.58 -13.86 13.94
CA SER A 280 -6.51 -14.58 14.82
C SER A 280 -6.57 -13.94 16.21
N ARG A 281 -5.40 -13.67 16.80
CA ARG A 281 -5.31 -13.03 18.13
C ARG A 281 -5.82 -11.60 18.08
N LEU A 282 -5.52 -10.86 17.02
CA LEU A 282 -5.96 -9.48 16.85
C LEU A 282 -7.48 -9.39 16.68
N ALA A 283 -8.08 -10.30 15.92
CA ALA A 283 -9.52 -10.39 15.74
C ALA A 283 -10.24 -10.60 17.08
N VAL A 284 -9.81 -11.56 17.88
CA VAL A 284 -10.38 -11.80 19.22
C VAL A 284 -10.14 -10.62 20.16
N LYS A 285 -8.91 -10.11 20.23
CA LYS A 285 -8.54 -9.06 21.21
C LYS A 285 -9.20 -7.71 20.92
N GLU A 286 -9.28 -7.29 19.66
CA GLU A 286 -9.68 -5.92 19.29
C GLU A 286 -11.13 -5.85 18.78
N PHE A 287 -11.70 -7.00 18.39
CA PHE A 287 -13.04 -7.11 17.82
C PHE A 287 -13.94 -8.13 18.55
N GLY A 288 -13.42 -8.81 19.57
CA GLY A 288 -14.20 -9.77 20.38
C GLY A 288 -14.58 -11.05 19.64
N SER A 289 -14.12 -11.24 18.39
CA SER A 289 -14.57 -12.35 17.55
C SER A 289 -13.53 -12.75 16.50
N PRO A 290 -13.30 -14.06 16.27
CA PRO A 290 -12.38 -14.54 15.23
C PRO A 290 -12.90 -14.28 13.81
N LEU A 291 -14.18 -13.91 13.66
CA LEU A 291 -14.83 -13.66 12.36
C LEU A 291 -14.13 -12.57 11.53
N PHE A 292 -13.42 -11.64 12.18
CA PHE A 292 -12.80 -10.49 11.53
C PHE A 292 -11.36 -10.75 11.04
N ILE A 293 -10.86 -11.99 11.14
CA ILE A 293 -9.51 -12.37 10.70
C ILE A 293 -9.25 -11.96 9.24
N ASN A 294 -10.21 -12.22 8.35
CA ASN A 294 -10.13 -11.89 6.93
C ASN A 294 -10.05 -10.39 6.67
N MET A 295 -10.83 -9.58 7.38
CA MET A 295 -10.87 -8.13 7.17
C MET A 295 -9.60 -7.46 7.68
N ILE A 296 -9.04 -7.93 8.79
CA ILE A 296 -7.72 -7.47 9.25
C ILE A 296 -6.64 -7.87 8.24
N ALA A 297 -6.69 -9.11 7.73
CA ALA A 297 -5.74 -9.59 6.72
C ALA A 297 -5.85 -8.81 5.41
N LEU A 298 -7.06 -8.50 4.95
CA LEU A 298 -7.33 -7.66 3.78
C LEU A 298 -6.72 -6.27 3.97
N GLY A 299 -6.98 -5.62 5.11
CA GLY A 299 -6.35 -4.34 5.45
C GLY A 299 -4.84 -4.40 5.35
N ARG A 300 -4.22 -5.46 5.89
CA ARG A 300 -2.77 -5.62 5.84
C ARG A 300 -2.26 -5.83 4.42
N LEU A 301 -2.95 -6.65 3.63
CA LEU A 301 -2.65 -6.85 2.21
C LEU A 301 -2.66 -5.52 1.44
N LEU A 302 -3.73 -4.73 1.59
CA LEU A 302 -3.88 -3.42 0.94
C LEU A 302 -2.71 -2.49 1.26
N SER A 303 -2.29 -2.45 2.53
CA SER A 303 -1.12 -1.70 2.99
C SER A 303 0.18 -2.17 2.32
N ARG A 304 0.34 -3.49 2.13
CA ARG A 304 1.54 -4.09 1.51
C ARG A 304 1.62 -3.94 -0.01
N ILE A 305 0.48 -3.90 -0.69
CA ILE A 305 0.41 -3.59 -2.13
C ILE A 305 0.33 -2.09 -2.41
N GLY A 306 0.26 -1.25 -1.36
CA GLY A 306 0.23 0.21 -1.49
C GLY A 306 -1.08 0.74 -2.09
N MET A 307 -2.15 -0.04 -2.05
CA MET A 307 -3.47 0.37 -2.51
C MET A 307 -4.10 1.30 -1.47
N GLY A 308 -4.67 2.42 -1.92
CA GLY A 308 -5.39 3.34 -1.06
C GLY A 308 -6.60 2.67 -0.42
N LEU A 309 -6.94 3.07 0.80
CA LEU A 309 -8.13 2.57 1.48
C LEU A 309 -9.31 3.52 1.22
N ASP A 310 -10.03 3.31 0.11
CA ASP A 310 -11.32 3.98 -0.10
C ASP A 310 -12.45 3.17 0.54
N MET A 311 -12.84 3.56 1.74
CA MET A 311 -13.95 2.90 2.43
C MET A 311 -15.30 3.08 1.76
N ALA A 312 -15.52 4.08 0.89
CA ALA A 312 -16.78 4.21 0.17
C ALA A 312 -16.97 3.08 -0.84
N VAL A 313 -15.88 2.70 -1.53
CA VAL A 313 -15.88 1.57 -2.46
C VAL A 313 -16.03 0.27 -1.68
N PHE A 314 -15.24 0.05 -0.62
CA PHE A 314 -15.39 -1.16 0.21
C PHE A 314 -16.78 -1.24 0.86
N ALA A 315 -17.36 -0.12 1.30
CA ALA A 315 -18.67 -0.09 1.94
C ALA A 315 -19.76 -0.74 1.08
N SER A 316 -19.74 -0.44 -0.21
CA SER A 316 -20.72 -1.00 -1.15
C SER A 316 -20.57 -2.51 -1.42
N THR A 317 -19.49 -3.13 -0.93
CA THR A 317 -19.14 -4.54 -1.19
C THR A 317 -19.23 -5.42 0.06
N LEU A 318 -19.20 -4.79 1.23
CA LEU A 318 -19.23 -5.51 2.51
C LEU A 318 -20.68 -5.90 2.86
N PRO A 319 -20.87 -7.05 3.51
CA PRO A 319 -22.19 -7.44 4.00
C PRO A 319 -22.73 -6.39 4.98
N SER A 320 -24.05 -6.18 4.96
CA SER A 320 -24.74 -5.30 5.90
C SER A 320 -24.54 -5.73 7.35
N LYS A 321 -24.43 -7.05 7.58
CA LYS A 321 -24.11 -7.63 8.88
C LYS A 321 -22.66 -7.32 9.26
N PHE A 322 -22.47 -6.74 10.44
CA PHE A 322 -21.17 -6.32 10.99
C PHE A 322 -20.43 -5.30 10.10
N PHE A 323 -21.17 -4.48 9.38
CA PHE A 323 -20.61 -3.53 8.42
C PHE A 323 -19.55 -2.61 9.06
N GLU A 324 -19.87 -1.98 10.19
CA GLU A 324 -18.97 -1.04 10.87
C GLU A 324 -17.72 -1.74 11.41
N GLU A 325 -17.87 -2.95 11.96
CA GLU A 325 -16.77 -3.74 12.46
C GLU A 325 -15.85 -4.23 11.34
N ASN A 326 -16.41 -4.63 10.19
CA ASN A 326 -15.64 -4.99 9.00
C ASN A 326 -14.82 -3.79 8.51
N VAL A 327 -15.44 -2.61 8.42
CA VAL A 327 -14.75 -1.35 8.06
C VAL A 327 -13.61 -1.04 9.05
N ARG A 328 -13.88 -1.18 10.35
CA ARG A 328 -12.89 -0.97 11.42
C ARG A 328 -11.76 -1.99 11.34
N ALA A 329 -12.05 -3.25 11.03
CA ALA A 329 -11.07 -4.33 10.89
C ALA A 329 -10.11 -4.11 9.72
N ILE A 330 -10.62 -3.67 8.56
CA ILE A 330 -9.77 -3.31 7.41
C ILE A 330 -8.86 -2.14 7.78
N ARG A 331 -9.38 -1.08 8.40
CA ARG A 331 -8.58 0.07 8.86
C ARG A 331 -7.50 -0.34 9.87
N TYR A 332 -7.84 -1.21 10.80
CA TYR A 332 -6.91 -1.73 11.79
C TYR A 332 -5.78 -2.52 11.11
N GLY A 333 -6.12 -3.47 10.23
CA GLY A 333 -5.13 -4.23 9.47
C GLY A 333 -4.23 -3.36 8.60
N PHE A 334 -4.80 -2.33 7.96
CA PHE A 334 -4.06 -1.39 7.13
C PHE A 334 -3.00 -0.61 7.90
N THR A 335 -3.33 -0.23 9.14
CA THR A 335 -2.47 0.56 10.02
C THR A 335 -1.62 -0.29 10.98
N TYR A 336 -1.79 -1.62 10.96
CA TYR A 336 -1.15 -2.55 11.87
C TYR A 336 0.38 -2.41 11.88
N ARG A 337 0.96 -2.49 13.08
CA ARG A 337 2.40 -2.44 13.34
C ARG A 337 2.77 -3.57 14.28
N ASP A 338 3.73 -4.39 13.87
CA ASP A 338 4.56 -5.18 14.81
C ASP A 338 5.23 -4.25 15.84
#